data_AF-A0A537UGW7-F1
#
_entry.id   AF-A0A537UGW7-F1
#
_cell.length_a   1.000
_cell.length_b   1.000
_cell.length_c   1.000
_cell.angle_alpha   90.00
_cell.angle_beta   90.00
_cell.angle_gamma   90.00
#
_symmetry.space_group_name_H-M   'P 1'
#
loop_
_entity.id
_entity.type
_entity.pdbx_description
1 polymer ?
#
loop_
_entity_poly.entity_id
_entity_poly.type
_entity_poly.pdbx_seq_one_letter_code
_entity_poly.pdbx_strand_id
1 'polypeptide(L)'
;MDGAWTLLEPIPVAQTEAPVIQPEIETPESLPAECKAPEAALIEIQSVPEQLSEEPAAEPPVELVETWTPERIEALTRLWEEGVTTAEIGRRIGVTKNAVIGKVHRIGLTPRVITQKPPPRRNVFDFTGPACMWPVGHPGEDDFHFCGEHPMAGKPYCDHHVELAYIKPKDKSEAA
;
A
#
# COMPACT_ATOMS: atom_id res chain seq x y z
N MET A 1 -50.24 45.09 -23.93
CA MET A 1 -49.43 44.00 -24.52
C MET A 1 -48.38 43.52 -23.53
N ASP A 2 -48.74 43.48 -22.24
CA ASP A 2 -48.81 42.28 -21.39
C ASP A 2 -47.66 41.29 -21.51
N GLY A 3 -46.59 41.57 -20.75
CA GLY A 3 -45.54 40.62 -20.44
C GLY A 3 -46.05 39.54 -19.49
N ALA A 4 -46.21 38.33 -20.03
CA ALA A 4 -46.49 37.12 -19.25
C ALA A 4 -45.18 36.55 -18.69
N TRP A 5 -44.76 37.05 -17.54
CA TRP A 5 -43.83 36.33 -16.66
C TRP A 5 -44.66 35.34 -15.84
N THR A 6 -44.85 34.13 -16.36
CA THR A 6 -45.49 33.05 -15.61
C THR A 6 -44.61 32.71 -14.42
N LEU A 7 -45.17 32.99 -13.23
CA LEU A 7 -44.76 32.48 -11.93
C LEU A 7 -44.44 30.98 -12.08
N LEU A 8 -43.16 30.61 -11.99
CA LEU A 8 -42.77 29.22 -11.81
C LEU A 8 -43.27 28.81 -10.43
N GLU A 9 -44.29 27.96 -10.41
CA GLU A 9 -44.75 27.29 -9.19
C GLU A 9 -43.57 26.54 -8.54
N PRO A 10 -43.42 26.59 -7.21
CA PRO A 10 -42.32 25.91 -6.54
C PRO A 10 -42.44 24.39 -6.75
N ILE A 11 -41.37 23.80 -7.27
CA ILE A 11 -41.24 22.34 -7.42
C ILE A 11 -41.38 21.70 -6.03
N PRO A 12 -42.32 20.76 -5.82
CA PRO A 12 -42.44 20.07 -4.54
C PRO A 12 -41.17 19.26 -4.30
N VAL A 13 -40.44 19.59 -3.22
CA VAL A 13 -39.31 18.79 -2.73
C VAL A 13 -39.90 17.48 -2.20
N ALA A 14 -39.91 16.45 -3.04
CA ALA A 14 -40.18 15.10 -2.62
C ALA A 14 -39.12 14.72 -1.57
N GLN A 15 -39.55 14.58 -0.33
CA GLN A 15 -38.74 14.04 0.75
C GLN A 15 -38.49 12.57 0.45
N THR A 16 -37.42 12.26 -0.29
CA THR A 16 -36.90 10.91 -0.34
C THR A 16 -36.03 10.74 0.89
N GLU A 17 -36.60 10.18 1.94
CA GLU A 17 -35.85 9.69 3.08
C GLU A 17 -34.96 8.57 2.55
N ALA A 18 -33.67 8.86 2.33
CA ALA A 18 -32.70 7.84 1.99
C ALA A 18 -32.65 6.85 3.17
N PRO A 19 -32.81 5.54 2.95
CA PRO A 19 -32.73 4.58 4.03
C PRO A 19 -31.33 4.66 4.64
N VAL A 20 -31.29 5.01 5.93
CA VAL A 20 -30.09 4.93 6.75
C VAL A 20 -29.73 3.45 6.85
N ILE A 21 -28.78 3.01 6.03
CA ILE A 21 -28.15 1.70 6.18
C ILE A 21 -27.26 1.81 7.41
N GLN A 22 -27.78 1.36 8.55
CA GLN A 22 -26.97 1.14 9.74
C GLN A 22 -26.05 -0.05 9.44
N PRO A 23 -24.72 0.09 9.51
CA PRO A 23 -23.86 -1.08 9.53
C PRO A 23 -24.08 -1.76 10.88
N GLU A 24 -24.73 -2.92 10.85
CA GLU A 24 -24.80 -3.80 12.01
C GLU A 24 -23.39 -4.35 12.24
N ILE A 25 -22.61 -3.60 13.01
CA ILE A 25 -21.32 -4.02 13.54
C ILE A 25 -21.66 -5.01 14.63
N GLU A 26 -21.71 -6.30 14.26
CA GLU A 26 -21.74 -7.39 15.23
C GLU A 26 -20.53 -7.22 16.15
N THR A 27 -20.81 -6.81 17.38
CA THR A 27 -19.88 -6.88 18.50
C THR A 27 -19.50 -8.34 18.69
N PRO A 28 -18.21 -8.73 18.61
CA PRO A 28 -17.81 -10.06 19.05
C PRO A 28 -17.98 -10.11 20.57
N GLU A 29 -19.11 -10.68 20.98
CA GLU A 29 -19.42 -10.99 22.37
C GLU A 29 -18.38 -11.97 22.91
N SER A 30 -18.03 -11.71 24.17
CA SER A 30 -16.94 -12.29 24.94
C SER A 30 -16.78 -13.81 24.85
N LEU A 31 -15.52 -14.23 24.85
CA LEU A 31 -15.04 -15.57 25.18
C LEU A 31 -15.79 -16.20 26.36
N PRO A 32 -16.23 -17.46 26.25
CA PRO A 32 -16.10 -18.41 27.31
C PRO A 32 -14.86 -19.29 27.05
N ALA A 33 -13.97 -19.31 28.04
CA ALA A 33 -12.88 -20.25 28.12
C ALA A 33 -13.41 -21.67 28.24
N GLU A 34 -13.13 -22.53 27.26
CA GLU A 34 -12.87 -23.96 27.50
C GLU A 34 -12.19 -24.58 26.27
N CYS A 35 -10.86 -24.64 26.29
CA CYS A 35 -10.11 -25.59 25.47
C CYS A 35 -10.39 -27.00 26.00
N LYS A 36 -11.53 -27.58 25.63
CA LYS A 36 -11.74 -29.01 25.85
C LYS A 36 -10.97 -29.75 24.78
N ALA A 37 -9.78 -30.23 25.15
CA ALA A 37 -8.99 -31.12 24.34
C ALA A 37 -9.87 -32.29 23.85
N PRO A 38 -9.85 -32.63 22.55
CA PRO A 38 -10.51 -33.85 22.11
C PRO A 38 -9.83 -35.05 22.78
N GLU A 39 -10.66 -35.90 23.37
CA GLU A 39 -10.27 -37.16 24.00
C GLU A 39 -9.42 -37.97 23.01
N ALA A 40 -8.24 -38.36 23.51
CA ALA A 40 -7.17 -38.98 22.75
C ALA A 40 -7.69 -40.14 21.88
N ALA A 41 -7.69 -39.93 20.57
CA ALA A 41 -7.69 -41.04 19.63
C ALA A 41 -6.36 -41.78 19.82
N LEU A 42 -6.44 -42.93 20.50
CA LEU A 42 -5.37 -43.93 20.57
C LEU A 42 -5.09 -44.40 19.14
N ILE A 43 -4.15 -43.75 18.48
CA ILE A 43 -3.52 -44.29 17.28
C ILE A 43 -2.67 -45.46 17.79
N GLU A 44 -3.09 -46.66 17.44
CA GLU A 44 -2.35 -47.90 17.71
C GLU A 44 -1.00 -47.80 17.00
N ILE A 45 0.04 -47.47 17.77
CA ILE A 45 1.41 -47.36 17.30
C ILE A 45 1.83 -48.76 16.86
N GLN A 46 1.75 -49.02 15.56
CA GLN A 46 2.33 -50.23 15.00
C GLN A 46 3.83 -50.21 15.31
N SER A 47 4.26 -51.25 16.03
CA SER A 47 5.63 -51.51 16.42
C SER A 47 6.58 -51.37 15.23
N VAL A 48 7.45 -50.36 15.29
CA VAL A 48 8.54 -50.18 14.33
C VAL A 48 9.49 -51.36 14.50
N PRO A 49 9.80 -52.14 13.44
CA PRO A 49 10.72 -53.25 13.55
C PRO A 49 12.13 -52.74 13.84
N GLU A 50 12.66 -53.19 14.98
CA GLU A 50 14.03 -53.02 15.44
C GLU A 50 14.97 -53.85 14.55
N GLN A 51 15.36 -53.37 13.38
CA GLN A 51 16.41 -54.01 12.60
C GLN A 51 17.32 -52.99 11.90
N LEU A 52 18.56 -53.03 12.36
CA LEU A 52 19.80 -52.93 11.59
C LEU A 52 20.41 -51.54 11.42
N SER A 53 21.34 -51.29 12.33
CA SER A 53 22.53 -50.46 12.20
C SER A 53 23.13 -50.47 10.79
N GLU A 54 23.24 -49.28 10.21
CA GLU A 54 24.41 -48.80 9.49
C GLU A 54 24.44 -47.29 9.74
N GLU A 55 25.46 -46.78 10.44
CA GLU A 55 25.65 -45.34 10.62
C GLU A 55 26.29 -44.77 9.34
N PRO A 56 25.58 -44.00 8.50
CA PRO A 56 26.25 -43.24 7.45
C PRO A 56 26.97 -42.06 8.09
N ALA A 57 28.21 -41.87 7.65
CA ALA A 57 29.20 -40.93 8.17
C ALA A 57 28.62 -39.54 8.48
N ALA A 58 29.08 -38.99 9.61
CA ALA A 58 28.85 -37.64 10.10
C ALA A 58 28.73 -36.61 8.96
N GLU A 59 27.50 -36.21 8.67
CA GLU A 59 27.23 -35.04 7.85
C GLU A 59 27.73 -33.80 8.63
N PRO A 60 28.45 -32.86 7.97
CA PRO A 60 28.92 -31.66 8.64
C PRO A 60 27.73 -30.87 9.21
N PRO A 61 27.88 -30.19 10.37
CA PRO A 61 26.79 -29.41 10.94
C PRO A 61 26.29 -28.40 9.90
N VAL A 62 25.00 -28.50 9.57
CA VAL A 62 24.31 -27.51 8.74
C VAL A 62 24.28 -26.19 9.50
N GLU A 63 25.25 -25.30 9.21
CA GLU A 63 25.33 -24.00 9.85
C GLU A 63 24.07 -23.18 9.54
N LEU A 64 23.33 -22.81 10.59
CA LEU A 64 22.21 -21.89 10.51
C LEU A 64 22.73 -20.53 10.04
N VAL A 65 22.40 -20.15 8.81
CA VAL A 65 22.82 -18.86 8.25
C VAL A 65 22.06 -17.74 8.96
N GLU A 66 22.65 -17.24 10.04
CA GLU A 66 22.07 -16.20 10.86
C GLU A 66 22.02 -14.89 10.04
N THR A 67 20.81 -14.50 9.61
CA THR A 67 20.63 -13.42 8.64
C THR A 67 21.05 -12.04 9.18
N TRP A 68 21.09 -11.88 10.50
CA TRP A 68 21.46 -10.64 11.19
C TRP A 68 22.73 -10.82 12.03
N THR A 69 23.83 -11.07 11.35
CA THR A 69 25.17 -11.05 11.97
C THR A 69 25.48 -9.65 12.54
N PRO A 70 26.34 -9.53 13.56
CA PRO A 70 26.72 -8.25 14.14
C PRO A 70 27.28 -7.26 13.10
N GLU A 71 28.03 -7.74 12.10
CA GLU A 71 28.57 -6.93 11.01
C GLU A 71 27.45 -6.31 10.15
N ARG A 72 26.37 -7.07 9.91
CA ARG A 72 25.19 -6.56 9.18
C ARG A 72 24.43 -5.51 10.00
N ILE A 73 24.41 -5.64 11.33
CA ILE A 73 23.78 -4.66 12.23
C ILE A 73 24.60 -3.37 12.28
N GLU A 74 25.92 -3.45 12.29
CA GLU A 74 26.80 -2.30 12.19
C GLU A 74 26.62 -1.58 10.85
N ALA A 75 26.63 -2.33 9.74
CA ALA A 75 26.37 -1.78 8.41
C ALA A 75 24.98 -1.13 8.32
N LEU A 76 23.95 -1.76 8.90
CA LEU A 76 22.60 -1.19 9.01
C LEU A 76 22.63 0.16 9.73
N THR A 77 23.27 0.20 10.90
CA THR A 77 23.33 1.41 11.73
C THR A 77 24.04 2.54 11.00
N ARG A 78 25.20 2.26 10.38
CA ARG A 78 25.95 3.25 9.60
C ARG A 78 25.13 3.82 8.43
N LEU A 79 24.53 2.96 7.61
CA LEU A 79 23.71 3.39 6.47
C LEU A 79 22.43 4.12 6.94
N TRP A 80 21.90 3.71 8.09
CA TRP A 80 20.79 4.38 8.75
C TRP A 80 21.18 5.73 9.33
N GLU A 81 22.43 6.04 9.59
CA GLU A 81 22.84 7.40 9.96
C GLU A 81 23.06 8.26 8.71
N GLU A 82 23.66 7.68 7.66
CA GLU A 82 23.98 8.35 6.38
C GLU A 82 22.76 8.93 5.62
N GLY A 83 21.52 8.53 5.95
CA GLY A 83 20.35 9.07 5.23
C GLY A 83 19.79 8.14 4.17
N VAL A 84 20.37 6.96 4.02
CA VAL A 84 20.04 6.03 2.93
C VAL A 84 18.62 5.48 3.11
N THR A 85 17.90 5.30 1.99
CA THR A 85 16.54 4.74 2.01
C THR A 85 16.56 3.27 2.45
N THR A 86 15.53 2.81 3.16
CA THR A 86 15.43 1.42 3.63
C THR A 86 15.54 0.38 2.52
N ALA A 87 15.06 0.71 1.32
CA ALA A 87 15.17 -0.16 0.16
C ALA A 87 16.63 -0.32 -0.30
N GLU A 88 17.38 0.79 -0.34
CA GLU A 88 18.79 0.79 -0.70
C GLU A 88 19.65 0.10 0.37
N ILE A 89 19.34 0.31 1.66
CA ILE A 89 19.97 -0.43 2.76
C ILE A 89 19.77 -1.93 2.58
N GLY A 90 18.55 -2.37 2.24
CA GLY A 90 18.25 -3.76 1.95
C GLY A 90 19.09 -4.32 0.81
N ARG A 91 19.21 -3.58 -0.30
CA ARG A 91 20.06 -3.95 -1.43
C ARG A 91 21.54 -4.12 -1.03
N ARG A 92 22.07 -3.22 -0.20
CA ARG A 92 23.47 -3.26 0.25
C ARG A 92 23.77 -4.39 1.23
N ILE A 93 22.85 -4.69 2.14
CA ILE A 93 23.02 -5.73 3.17
C ILE A 93 22.61 -7.12 2.65
N GLY A 94 21.86 -7.18 1.56
CA GLY A 94 21.34 -8.43 0.99
C GLY A 94 20.08 -8.94 1.69
N VAL A 95 19.25 -8.02 2.21
CA VAL A 95 17.97 -8.33 2.89
C VAL A 95 16.83 -7.49 2.32
N THR A 96 15.58 -7.89 2.57
CA THR A 96 14.44 -7.12 2.08
C THR A 96 14.29 -5.78 2.82
N LYS A 97 13.70 -4.77 2.15
CA LYS A 97 13.33 -3.48 2.77
C LYS A 97 12.56 -3.68 4.08
N ASN A 98 11.63 -4.63 4.12
CA ASN A 98 10.80 -4.88 5.29
C ASN A 98 11.59 -5.53 6.43
N ALA A 99 12.57 -6.39 6.12
CA ALA A 99 13.49 -6.94 7.12
C ALA A 99 14.32 -5.84 7.77
N VAL A 100 14.80 -4.86 6.99
CA VAL A 100 15.50 -3.66 7.49
C VAL A 100 14.61 -2.89 8.46
N ILE A 101 13.40 -2.50 8.05
CA ILE A 101 12.45 -1.76 8.88
C ILE A 101 12.20 -2.50 10.20
N GLY A 102 11.94 -3.81 10.12
CA GLY A 102 11.71 -4.64 11.29
C GLY A 102 12.93 -4.71 12.21
N LYS A 103 14.15 -4.81 11.67
CA LYS A 103 15.37 -4.86 12.48
C LYS A 103 15.61 -3.52 13.17
N VAL A 104 15.54 -2.41 12.44
CA VAL A 104 15.67 -1.04 12.96
C VAL A 104 14.73 -0.82 14.15
N HIS A 105 13.47 -1.25 14.04
CA HIS A 105 12.49 -1.13 15.11
C HIS A 105 12.84 -1.98 16.33
N ARG A 106 13.36 -3.21 16.14
CA ARG A 106 13.79 -4.10 17.23
C ARG A 106 15.05 -3.62 17.96
N ILE A 107 15.98 -2.98 17.26
CA ILE A 107 17.21 -2.42 17.85
C ILE A 107 17.01 -1.03 18.47
N GLY A 108 15.80 -0.46 18.36
CA GLY A 108 15.46 0.81 18.99
C GLY A 108 16.09 2.05 18.34
N LEU A 109 16.50 1.96 17.07
CA LEU A 109 16.97 3.15 16.34
C LEU A 109 15.81 4.14 16.14
N THR A 110 16.10 5.42 16.25
CA THR A 110 15.09 6.48 16.12
C THR A 110 14.44 6.43 14.72
N PRO A 111 13.09 6.30 14.64
CA PRO A 111 12.38 6.31 13.38
C PRO A 111 12.58 7.63 12.64
N ARG A 112 12.85 7.54 11.34
CA ARG A 112 12.93 8.71 10.46
C ARG A 112 11.53 9.08 9.99
N VAL A 113 11.15 10.34 10.18
CA VAL A 113 9.92 10.88 9.60
C VAL A 113 10.16 11.11 8.11
N ILE A 114 9.56 10.27 7.26
CA ILE A 114 9.54 10.49 5.82
C ILE A 114 8.45 11.53 5.55
N THR A 115 8.84 12.80 5.40
CA THR A 115 7.91 13.93 5.19
C THR A 115 7.35 13.98 3.78
N GLN A 116 7.99 13.31 2.82
CA GLN A 116 7.55 13.29 1.43
C GLN A 116 7.00 11.91 1.08
N LYS A 117 5.67 11.76 1.14
CA LYS A 117 5.00 10.65 0.46
C LYS A 117 5.26 10.85 -1.04
N PRO A 118 5.84 9.87 -1.76
CA PRO A 118 5.96 9.99 -3.20
C PRO A 118 4.56 10.19 -3.79
N PRO A 119 4.42 11.00 -4.86
CA PRO A 119 3.13 11.22 -5.49
C PRO A 119 2.50 9.88 -5.88
N PRO A 120 1.17 9.75 -5.82
CA PRO A 120 0.50 8.54 -6.26
C PRO A 120 0.89 8.26 -7.72
N ARG A 121 1.40 7.06 -8.01
CA ARG A 121 1.68 6.64 -9.40
C ARG A 121 0.58 5.68 -9.79
N ARG A 122 -0.22 6.04 -10.80
CA ARG A 122 -1.32 5.20 -11.29
C ARG A 122 -0.89 4.50 -12.57
N ASN A 123 -0.94 3.17 -12.56
CA ASN A 123 -0.68 2.38 -13.76
C ASN A 123 -1.93 2.35 -14.65
N VAL A 124 -1.74 2.04 -15.94
CA VAL A 124 -2.81 1.94 -16.96
C VAL A 124 -3.97 1.03 -16.55
N PHE A 125 -3.75 0.05 -15.66
CA PHE A 125 -4.74 -0.99 -15.34
C PHE A 125 -5.52 -0.76 -14.06
N ASP A 126 -5.15 0.22 -13.23
CA ASP A 126 -5.90 0.53 -12.02
C ASP A 126 -6.90 1.63 -12.36
N PHE A 127 -8.20 1.34 -12.45
CA PHE A 127 -9.27 2.33 -12.69
C PHE A 127 -10.26 2.45 -11.53
N THR A 128 -9.90 1.97 -10.34
CA THR A 128 -10.71 2.15 -9.13
C THR A 128 -10.87 3.64 -8.79
N GLY A 129 -12.06 4.20 -9.02
CA GLY A 129 -12.41 5.58 -8.63
C GLY A 129 -11.86 6.71 -9.50
N PRO A 130 -12.36 7.94 -9.28
CA PRO A 130 -11.95 9.12 -10.04
C PRO A 130 -10.51 9.52 -9.70
N ALA A 131 -9.64 9.57 -10.72
CA ALA A 131 -8.27 10.08 -10.60
C ALA A 131 -7.85 10.85 -11.86
N CYS A 132 -6.84 11.70 -11.70
CA CYS A 132 -6.21 12.45 -12.77
C CYS A 132 -5.51 11.52 -13.77
N MET A 133 -5.88 11.64 -15.04
CA MET A 133 -5.37 10.81 -16.14
C MET A 133 -4.26 11.50 -16.95
N TRP A 134 -3.48 12.39 -16.34
CA TRP A 134 -2.38 13.06 -17.04
C TRP A 134 -1.21 12.09 -17.23
N PRO A 135 -0.73 11.84 -18.46
CA PRO A 135 0.39 10.95 -18.71
C PRO A 135 1.70 11.61 -18.27
N VAL A 136 2.45 10.93 -17.42
CA VAL A 136 3.79 11.32 -16.96
C VAL A 136 4.78 10.35 -17.58
N GLY A 137 5.76 10.88 -18.31
CA GLY A 137 6.75 10.08 -19.06
C GLY A 137 6.27 9.62 -20.44
N HIS A 138 7.08 8.79 -21.09
CA HIS A 138 6.78 8.21 -22.40
C HIS A 138 6.37 6.73 -22.31
N PRO A 139 5.45 6.23 -23.14
CA PRO A 139 4.89 4.87 -23.06
C PRO A 139 5.90 3.72 -23.30
N GLY A 140 7.18 4.02 -23.54
CA GLY A 140 8.27 3.04 -23.65
C GLY A 140 9.27 3.08 -22.49
N GLU A 141 9.07 3.94 -21.50
CA GLU A 141 9.95 4.07 -20.33
C GLU A 141 9.35 3.36 -19.10
N ASP A 142 10.21 2.80 -18.25
CA ASP A 142 9.78 2.09 -17.03
C ASP A 142 9.06 3.00 -16.01
N ASP A 143 9.17 4.33 -16.13
CA ASP A 143 8.51 5.30 -15.26
C ASP A 143 7.25 5.92 -15.91
N PHE A 144 6.69 5.32 -16.95
CA PHE A 144 5.42 5.77 -17.52
C PHE A 144 4.26 5.51 -16.55
N HIS A 145 3.60 6.56 -16.10
CA HIS A 145 2.44 6.47 -15.21
C HIS A 145 1.47 7.62 -15.42
N PHE A 146 0.26 7.48 -14.89
CA PHE A 146 -0.69 8.58 -14.79
C PHE A 146 -0.60 9.24 -13.40
N CYS A 147 -0.84 10.55 -13.36
CA CYS A 147 -0.75 11.36 -12.15
C CYS A 147 -1.54 10.82 -10.95
N GLY A 148 -2.75 10.28 -11.14
CA GLY A 148 -3.48 9.59 -10.07
C GLY A 148 -4.01 10.47 -8.92
N GLU A 149 -3.75 11.77 -8.91
CA GLU A 149 -4.29 12.73 -7.93
C GLU A 149 -5.81 12.92 -8.12
N HIS A 150 -6.51 13.47 -7.12
CA HIS A 150 -7.96 13.70 -7.22
C HIS A 150 -8.32 14.64 -8.39
N PRO A 151 -9.24 14.26 -9.29
CA PRO A 151 -9.60 15.09 -10.40
C PRO A 151 -10.56 16.20 -9.96
N MET A 152 -10.52 17.33 -10.66
CA MET A 152 -11.50 18.39 -10.45
C MET A 152 -12.89 17.92 -10.88
N ALA A 153 -13.93 18.40 -10.20
CA ALA A 153 -15.31 18.01 -10.51
C ALA A 153 -15.64 18.26 -11.99
N GLY A 154 -16.10 17.21 -12.69
CA GLY A 154 -16.45 17.26 -14.12
C GLY A 154 -15.26 17.37 -15.08
N LYS A 155 -14.01 17.29 -14.60
CA LYS A 155 -12.79 17.32 -15.42
C LYS A 155 -11.99 16.03 -15.21
N PRO A 156 -11.28 15.51 -16.23
CA PRO A 156 -10.49 14.29 -16.13
C PRO A 156 -9.14 14.45 -15.42
N TYR A 157 -8.79 15.67 -15.02
CA TYR A 157 -7.47 16.03 -14.50
C TYR A 157 -7.57 16.75 -13.14
N CYS A 158 -6.51 16.67 -12.33
CA CYS A 158 -6.38 17.46 -11.11
C CYS A 158 -6.14 18.94 -11.44
N ASP A 159 -6.25 19.82 -10.45
CA ASP A 159 -6.12 21.27 -10.62
C ASP A 159 -4.87 21.68 -11.44
N HIS A 160 -3.72 21.14 -11.06
CA HIS A 160 -2.45 21.36 -11.76
C HIS A 160 -2.50 20.98 -13.26
N HIS A 161 -3.04 19.81 -13.56
CA HIS A 161 -3.08 19.29 -14.93
C HIS A 161 -4.22 19.88 -15.77
N VAL A 162 -5.27 20.41 -15.13
CA VAL A 162 -6.31 21.19 -15.82
C VAL A 162 -5.71 22.47 -16.40
N GLU A 163 -4.83 23.16 -15.68
CA GLU A 163 -4.18 24.36 -16.18
C GLU A 163 -3.32 24.10 -17.43
N LEU A 164 -2.62 22.95 -17.45
CA LEU A 164 -1.81 22.54 -18.59
C LEU A 164 -2.64 22.07 -19.78
N ALA A 165 -3.76 21.38 -19.53
CA ALA A 165 -4.65 20.86 -20.59
C ALA A 165 -5.41 21.99 -21.31
N TYR A 166 -5.86 23.01 -20.57
CA TYR A 166 -6.74 24.05 -21.07
C TYR A 166 -6.03 25.40 -21.18
N ILE A 167 -5.03 25.48 -22.06
CA ILE A 167 -4.35 26.74 -22.37
C ILE A 167 -5.36 27.67 -23.06
N LYS A 168 -5.60 28.86 -22.47
CA LYS A 168 -6.38 29.91 -23.11
C LYS A 168 -5.57 30.47 -24.30
N PRO A 169 -6.12 30.53 -25.52
CA PRO A 169 -5.41 31.14 -26.64
C PRO A 169 -5.04 32.58 -26.29
N LYS A 170 -3.76 32.93 -26.47
CA LYS A 170 -3.26 34.29 -26.25
C LYS A 170 -3.73 35.17 -27.41
N ASP A 171 -4.52 36.20 -27.12
CA ASP A 171 -4.92 37.19 -28.12
C ASP A 171 -3.68 37.86 -28.73
N LYS A 172 -3.53 37.74 -30.05
CA LYS A 172 -2.51 38.47 -30.82
C LYS A 172 -3.00 39.91 -31.04
N SER A 173 -3.02 40.74 -30.00
CA SER A 173 -3.16 42.18 -30.17
C SER A 173 -1.78 42.81 -30.40
N GLU A 174 -1.66 43.44 -31.57
CA GLU A 174 -0.71 44.54 -31.88
C GLU A 174 0.76 44.17 -32.06
N ALA A 175 1.06 43.57 -33.22
CA ALA A 175 2.28 43.91 -33.95
C ALA A 175 1.85 44.83 -35.11
N ALA A 176 2.06 46.13 -34.89
CA ALA A 176 1.88 47.23 -35.84
C ALA A 176 2.86 47.15 -37.02
#